data_AF-A0A1J4U8U8-F1
#
_entry.id   AF-A0A1J4U8U8-F1
#
_cell.length_a   1.000
_cell.length_b   1.000
_cell.length_c   1.000
_cell.angle_alpha   90.00
_cell.angle_beta   90.00
_cell.angle_gamma   90.00
#
_symmetry.space_group_name_H-M   'P 1'
#
loop_
_entity.id
_entity.type
_entity.pdbx_description
1 polymer ?
#
loop_
_entity_poly.entity_id
_entity_poly.type
_entity_poly.pdbx_seq_one_letter_code
_entity_poly.pdbx_strand_id
1 'polypeptide(L)'
;MFLTNLLPNLPSSTLETIIYVIAALGVVLTTYAVFLEVERRQDLVFFVGSVCLFVYALYINNVVFMTVSAGLGLASLVEFIEIYLGLHKYDTNELKRIKTLGKYKKQ
;
A
#
# COMPACT_ATOMS: atom_id res chain seq x y z
N MET A 1 -15.20 23.21 -16.97
CA MET A 1 -15.85 22.11 -17.72
C MET A 1 -15.02 20.82 -17.77
N PHE A 2 -13.68 20.85 -17.82
CA PHE A 2 -12.88 19.61 -17.82
C PHE A 2 -12.96 18.83 -16.48
N LEU A 3 -12.79 19.53 -15.35
CA LEU A 3 -12.87 18.94 -14.01
C LEU A 3 -14.25 18.36 -13.66
N THR A 4 -15.33 18.95 -14.18
CA THR A 4 -16.70 18.47 -13.96
C THR A 4 -17.01 17.18 -14.73
N ASN A 5 -16.30 16.89 -15.83
CA ASN A 5 -16.42 15.62 -16.55
C ASN A 5 -15.50 14.54 -15.98
N LEU A 6 -14.40 14.93 -15.32
CA LEU A 6 -13.45 14.01 -14.69
C LEU A 6 -13.97 13.50 -13.33
N LEU A 7 -14.72 14.34 -12.61
CA LEU A 7 -15.28 14.04 -11.29
C LEU A 7 -16.79 14.33 -11.30
N PRO A 8 -17.62 13.40 -11.82
CA PRO A 8 -19.04 13.62 -12.02
C PRO A 8 -19.83 13.72 -10.71
N ASN A 9 -19.32 13.14 -9.62
CA ASN A 9 -19.91 13.22 -8.28
C ASN A 9 -18.94 13.92 -7.34
N LEU A 10 -19.22 15.19 -7.06
CA LEU A 10 -18.53 15.95 -6.03
C LEU A 10 -19.25 15.77 -4.69
N PRO A 11 -18.49 15.68 -3.58
CA PRO A 11 -19.07 15.52 -2.27
C PRO A 11 -19.89 16.77 -1.90
N SER A 12 -21.09 16.53 -1.38
CA SER A 12 -22.06 17.60 -1.07
C SER A 12 -22.09 17.96 0.42
N SER A 13 -21.62 17.06 1.27
CA SER A 13 -21.57 17.23 2.73
C SER A 13 -20.13 17.27 3.26
N THR A 14 -19.93 17.94 4.39
CA THR A 14 -18.60 18.02 5.04
C THR A 14 -18.03 16.64 5.37
N LEU A 15 -18.88 15.71 5.83
CA LEU A 15 -18.49 14.35 6.16
C LEU A 15 -18.02 13.60 4.92
N GLU A 16 -18.78 13.71 3.83
CA GLU A 16 -18.40 13.12 2.54
C GLU A 16 -17.07 13.69 2.04
N THR A 17 -16.88 15.01 2.11
CA THR A 17 -15.61 15.64 1.73
C THR A 17 -14.43 15.08 2.53
N ILE A 18 -14.58 14.89 3.85
CA ILE A 18 -13.53 14.29 4.69
C ILE A 18 -13.19 12.87 4.22
N ILE A 19 -14.21 12.06 3.92
CA ILE A 19 -14.02 10.69 3.44
C ILE A 19 -13.28 10.68 2.10
N TYR A 20 -13.65 11.54 1.16
CA TYR A 20 -12.96 11.64 -0.13
C TYR A 20 -11.51 12.14 0.00
N VAL A 21 -11.24 13.05 0.94
CA VAL A 21 -9.87 13.48 1.26
C VAL A 21 -9.06 12.32 1.85
N ILE A 22 -9.63 11.55 2.78
CA ILE A 22 -8.99 10.35 3.32
C ILE A 22 -8.73 9.33 2.20
N ALA A 23 -9.67 9.13 1.29
CA ALA A 23 -9.51 8.25 0.13
C ALA A 23 -8.35 8.71 -0.77
N ALA A 24 -8.28 10.02 -1.07
CA ALA A 24 -7.21 10.60 -1.87
C ALA A 24 -5.84 10.42 -1.19
N LEU A 25 -5.76 10.63 0.12
CA LEU A 25 -4.55 10.33 0.90
C LEU A 25 -4.21 8.84 0.83
N GLY A 26 -5.19 7.96 0.92
CA GLY A 26 -5.01 6.51 0.77
C GLY A 26 -4.39 6.13 -0.56
N VAL A 27 -4.86 6.72 -1.68
CA VAL A 27 -4.30 6.53 -3.03
C VAL A 27 -2.86 7.01 -3.10
N VAL A 28 -2.57 8.21 -2.57
CA VAL A 28 -1.21 8.77 -2.57
C VAL A 28 -0.27 7.88 -1.77
N LEU A 29 -0.67 7.42 -0.59
CA LEU A 29 0.15 6.55 0.27
C LEU A 29 0.41 5.19 -0.38
N THR A 30 -0.63 4.52 -0.89
CA THR A 30 -0.45 3.22 -1.57
C THR A 30 0.41 3.34 -2.82
N THR A 31 0.27 4.42 -3.59
CA THR A 31 1.13 4.68 -4.76
C THR A 31 2.58 4.96 -4.32
N TYR A 32 2.77 5.75 -3.27
CA TYR A 32 4.09 6.06 -2.72
C TYR A 32 4.79 4.81 -2.17
N ALA A 33 4.05 3.89 -1.54
CA ALA A 33 4.58 2.64 -1.02
C ALA A 33 5.25 1.78 -2.11
N VAL A 34 4.78 1.83 -3.36
CA VAL A 34 5.39 1.11 -4.49
C VAL A 34 6.83 1.56 -4.75
N PHE A 35 7.17 2.82 -4.43
CA PHE A 35 8.51 3.38 -4.63
C PHE A 35 9.39 3.30 -3.39
N LEU A 36 8.87 2.80 -2.26
CA LEU A 36 9.70 2.60 -1.08
C LEU A 36 10.57 1.36 -1.26
N GLU A 37 11.89 1.52 -1.24
CA GLU A 37 12.84 0.40 -1.28
C GLU A 37 13.10 -0.23 0.11
N VAL A 38 12.52 0.34 1.17
CA VAL A 38 12.72 -0.10 2.56
C VAL A 38 11.50 -0.90 3.00
N GLU A 39 11.60 -2.24 2.95
CA GLU A 39 10.52 -3.21 3.26
C GLU A 39 9.71 -2.82 4.50
N ARG A 40 10.35 -2.63 5.66
CA ARG A 40 9.64 -2.28 6.91
C ARG A 40 8.79 -1.00 6.82
N ARG A 41 9.25 -0.02 6.05
CA ARG A 41 8.53 1.25 5.87
C ARG A 41 7.46 1.11 4.79
N GLN A 42 7.71 0.30 3.77
CA GLN A 42 6.79 0.01 2.68
C GLN A 42 5.51 -0.64 3.23
N ASP A 43 5.63 -1.68 4.05
CA ASP A 43 4.47 -2.45 4.54
C ASP A 43 3.57 -1.60 5.44
N LEU A 44 4.18 -0.78 6.30
CA LEU A 44 3.42 0.15 7.14
C LEU A 44 2.66 1.18 6.28
N VAL A 45 3.27 1.70 5.21
CA VAL A 45 2.62 2.67 4.31
C VAL A 45 1.52 2.00 3.50
N PHE A 46 1.71 0.76 3.03
CA PHE A 46 0.64 -0.04 2.41
C PHE A 46 -0.52 -0.27 3.37
N PHE A 47 -0.23 -0.61 4.63
CA PHE A 47 -1.26 -0.80 5.64
C PHE A 47 -2.09 0.47 5.86
N VAL A 48 -1.43 1.61 6.15
CA VAL A 48 -2.14 2.88 6.38
C VAL A 48 -2.94 3.29 5.14
N GLY A 49 -2.34 3.22 3.95
CA GLY A 49 -3.01 3.54 2.70
C GLY A 49 -4.23 2.64 2.44
N SER A 50 -4.11 1.34 2.69
CA SER A 50 -5.21 0.39 2.53
C SER A 50 -6.36 0.61 3.51
N VAL A 51 -6.07 1.03 4.75
CA VAL A 51 -7.10 1.39 5.75
C VAL A 51 -7.87 2.63 5.30
N CYS A 52 -7.17 3.66 4.78
CA CYS A 52 -7.81 4.84 4.21
C CYS A 52 -8.76 4.48 3.05
N LEU A 53 -8.31 3.60 2.15
CA LEU A 53 -9.14 3.12 1.04
C LEU A 53 -10.30 2.23 1.51
N PHE A 54 -10.11 1.44 2.56
CA PHE A 54 -11.15 0.62 3.16
C PHE A 54 -12.28 1.46 3.77
N VAL A 55 -11.95 2.57 4.45
CA VAL A 55 -12.95 3.54 4.95
C VAL A 55 -13.81 4.07 3.79
N TYR A 56 -13.18 4.41 2.66
CA TYR A 56 -13.91 4.83 1.48
C TYR A 56 -14.75 3.70 0.87
N ALA A 57 -14.22 2.48 0.83
CA ALA A 57 -14.94 1.29 0.35
C ALA A 57 -16.21 0.99 1.17
N LEU A 58 -16.13 1.15 2.50
CA LEU A 58 -17.27 1.09 3.40
C LEU A 58 -18.30 2.19 3.08
N TYR A 59 -17.84 3.42 2.88
CA TYR A 59 -18.71 4.56 2.57
C TYR A 59 -19.53 4.34 1.28
N ILE A 60 -18.89 3.83 0.22
CA ILE A 60 -19.56 3.54 -1.05
C ILE A 60 -20.27 2.17 -1.07
N ASN A 61 -20.24 1.42 0.04
CA ASN A 61 -20.79 0.07 0.18
C ASN A 61 -20.35 -0.92 -0.93
N ASN A 62 -19.09 -0.82 -1.38
CA ASN A 62 -18.55 -1.69 -2.42
C ASN A 62 -17.82 -2.90 -1.83
N VAL A 63 -18.47 -4.06 -1.85
CA VAL A 63 -17.94 -5.32 -1.27
C VAL A 63 -16.61 -5.73 -1.90
N VAL A 64 -16.48 -5.66 -3.24
CA VAL A 64 -15.24 -6.04 -3.93
C VAL A 64 -14.10 -5.15 -3.46
N PHE A 65 -14.33 -3.84 -3.40
CA PHE A 65 -13.30 -2.91 -3.00
C PHE A 65 -12.97 -3.03 -1.51
N MET A 66 -13.97 -3.33 -0.66
CA MET A 66 -13.75 -3.65 0.74
C MET A 66 -12.84 -4.86 0.90
N THR A 67 -13.11 -5.96 0.19
CA THR A 67 -12.30 -7.18 0.27
C THR A 67 -10.86 -6.95 -0.20
N VAL A 68 -10.66 -6.23 -1.31
CA VAL A 68 -9.31 -5.93 -1.82
C VAL A 68 -8.54 -5.05 -0.84
N SER A 69 -9.15 -3.98 -0.34
CA SER A 69 -8.49 -3.05 0.59
C SER A 69 -8.17 -3.74 1.92
N ALA A 70 -9.10 -4.55 2.44
CA ALA A 70 -8.88 -5.33 3.65
C ALA A 70 -7.81 -6.41 3.46
N GLY A 71 -7.80 -7.11 2.33
CA GLY A 71 -6.79 -8.11 1.99
C GLY A 71 -5.40 -7.50 1.93
N LEU A 72 -5.24 -6.36 1.25
CA LEU A 72 -3.97 -5.62 1.19
C LEU A 72 -3.52 -5.16 2.58
N GLY A 73 -4.44 -4.63 3.39
CA GLY A 73 -4.14 -4.19 4.74
C GLY A 73 -3.73 -5.33 5.66
N LEU A 74 -4.45 -6.44 5.64
CA LEU A 74 -4.11 -7.59 6.46
C LEU A 74 -2.78 -8.23 6.04
N ALA A 75 -2.52 -8.37 4.74
CA ALA A 75 -1.26 -8.91 4.24
C ALA A 75 -0.07 -8.03 4.66
N SER A 76 -0.16 -6.73 4.42
CA SER A 76 0.90 -5.77 4.82
C SER A 76 1.08 -5.68 6.33
N LEU A 77 0.01 -5.83 7.13
CA LEU A 77 0.12 -5.89 8.58
C LEU A 77 0.85 -7.14 9.07
N VAL A 78 0.55 -8.31 8.49
CA VAL A 78 1.23 -9.58 8.84
C VAL A 78 2.72 -9.47 8.53
N GLU A 79 3.07 -9.02 7.32
CA GLU A 79 4.47 -8.83 6.90
C GLU A 79 5.21 -7.83 7.80
N PHE A 80 4.57 -6.70 8.13
CA PHE A 80 5.10 -5.73 9.07
C PHE A 80 5.37 -6.34 10.46
N ILE A 81 4.44 -7.16 10.98
CA ILE A 81 4.60 -7.84 12.27
C ILE A 81 5.74 -8.86 12.21
N GLU A 82 5.85 -9.64 11.14
CA GLU A 82 6.93 -10.62 10.96
C GLU A 82 8.31 -9.97 10.94
N ILE A 83 8.45 -8.83 10.25
CA ILE A 83 9.66 -8.02 10.22
C ILE A 83 9.92 -7.39 11.60
N TYR A 84 8.88 -6.87 12.27
CA TYR A 84 9.01 -6.24 13.59
C TYR A 84 9.48 -7.23 14.66
N LEU A 85 8.96 -8.45 14.63
CA LEU A 85 9.36 -9.53 15.55
C LEU A 85 10.71 -10.17 15.18
N GLY A 86 11.32 -9.78 14.06
CA GLY A 86 12.62 -10.30 13.62
C GLY A 86 12.59 -11.77 13.20
N LEU A 87 11.41 -12.30 12.91
CA LEU A 87 11.22 -13.67 12.42
C LEU A 87 11.69 -13.80 10.95
N HIS A 88 11.63 -12.71 10.18
CA HIS A 88 12.26 -12.59 8.87
C HIS A 88 13.55 -11.76 8.97
N LYS A 89 14.70 -12.42 8.80
CA LYS A 89 15.96 -11.73 8.52
C LYS A 89 16.01 -11.45 7.02
N TYR A 90 16.03 -10.18 6.65
CA TYR A 90 16.42 -9.71 5.32
C TYR A 90 17.73 -10.39 4.90
N ASP A 91 17.68 -11.34 3.96
CA ASP A 91 18.90 -12.00 3.46
C ASP A 91 19.62 -11.06 2.48
N THR A 92 20.33 -10.09 3.04
CA THR A 92 21.27 -9.25 2.28
C THR A 92 22.36 -10.07 1.57
N ASN A 93 22.46 -11.38 1.80
CA ASN A 93 23.40 -12.24 1.08
C ASN A 93 22.89 -12.72 -0.27
N GLU A 94 21.62 -12.58 -0.67
CA GLU A 94 21.19 -13.05 -1.99
C GLU A 94 21.89 -12.27 -3.12
N LEU A 95 21.91 -10.94 -3.04
CA LEU A 95 22.63 -10.10 -4.01
C LEU A 95 24.14 -10.36 -3.99
N LYS A 96 24.74 -10.58 -2.80
CA LYS A 96 26.15 -10.97 -2.69
C LYS A 96 26.39 -12.35 -3.28
N ARG A 97 25.50 -13.31 -3.07
CA ARG A 97 25.58 -14.69 -3.56
C ARG A 97 25.44 -14.73 -5.08
N ILE A 98 24.50 -13.98 -5.67
CA ILE A 98 24.37 -13.81 -7.13
C ILE A 98 25.63 -13.16 -7.71
N LYS A 99 26.17 -12.12 -7.08
CA LYS A 99 27.41 -11.45 -7.53
C LYS A 99 28.62 -12.39 -7.46
N THR A 100 28.69 -13.24 -6.43
CA THR A 100 29.77 -14.23 -6.26
C THR A 100 29.65 -15.37 -7.27
N LEU A 101 28.43 -15.88 -7.51
CA LEU A 101 28.14 -16.91 -8.51
C LEU A 101 28.44 -16.43 -9.95
N GLY A 102 28.09 -15.18 -10.27
CA GLY A 102 28.43 -14.58 -11.57
C GLY A 102 29.93 -14.39 -11.78
N LYS A 103 30.71 -14.20 -10.70
CA LYS A 103 32.17 -14.13 -10.75
C LYS A 103 32.81 -15.50 -11.03
N TYR A 104 32.29 -16.57 -10.41
CA TYR A 104 32.82 -17.93 -10.58
C TYR A 104 32.52 -18.54 -11.95
N LYS A 105 31.44 -18.13 -12.62
CA LYS A 105 31.09 -18.61 -13.96
C LYS A 105 31.95 -17.99 -15.09
N LYS A 106 32.79 -17.01 -14.74
CA LYS A 106 33.65 -16.25 -15.67
C LYS A 106 35.13 -16.64 -15.61
N GLN A 107 35.50 -17.56 -14.72
CA GLN A 107 36.79 -18.26 -14.70
C GLN A 107 36.62 -19.62 -15.39
#